data_AF-A0A7S3HIL8-F1
#
_entry.id   AF-A0A7S3HIL8-F1
#
_cell.length_a   1.000
_cell.length_b   1.000
_cell.length_c   1.000
_cell.angle_alpha   90.00
_cell.angle_beta   90.00
_cell.angle_gamma   90.00
#
_symmetry.space_group_name_H-M   'P 1'
#
loop_
_entity.id
_entity.type
_entity.pdbx_description
1 polymer ?
#
loop_
_entity_poly.entity_id
_entity_poly.type
_entity_poly.pdbx_seq_one_letter_code
_entity_poly.pdbx_strand_id
1 'polypeptide(L)'
;SVGDHQISFECHLHLSALIQRLTGAATTPRRNSSVLIPSTRSARSWFQWMNTRSSAIAAGATMPIYVLHGKHGSGRTTVCTWFKAQAAELTLPVCSVRLGKKDTQDDFIVWRKIFLQLMPKDLFSSNTVQRNYVHNLLRRVYGNSSRSARTQGYPVLRAVLGITCEFADDSVHPSNGSGDSQSVSSINSIKQFLSIKNKPSGSHKPQAIQLTDTLVRIFAHLLSLRATVLIIENIE
;
A
#
# COMPACT_ATOMS: atom_id res chain seq x y z
N SER A 1 36.02 -8.29 11.68
CA SER A 1 35.04 -8.60 12.72
C SER A 1 34.08 -7.42 12.80
N VAL A 2 32.90 -7.51 12.17
CA VAL A 2 31.85 -6.49 12.30
C VAL A 2 31.19 -6.81 13.63
N GLY A 3 31.48 -6.02 14.66
CA GLY A 3 30.92 -6.24 16.00
C GLY A 3 29.41 -6.20 15.93
N ASP A 4 28.77 -7.25 16.45
CA ASP A 4 27.34 -7.31 16.67
C ASP A 4 26.95 -6.11 17.54
N HIS A 5 26.40 -5.07 16.89
CA HIS A 5 25.81 -3.96 17.60
C HIS A 5 24.57 -4.49 18.33
N GLN A 6 24.76 -4.88 19.59
CA GLN A 6 23.68 -5.29 20.47
C GLN A 6 22.65 -4.16 20.50
N ILE A 7 21.43 -4.50 20.10
CA ILE A 7 20.25 -3.68 20.36
C ILE A 7 20.23 -3.46 21.88
N SER A 8 20.09 -2.21 22.33
CA SER A 8 20.05 -1.97 23.78
C SER A 8 18.94 -2.82 24.40
N PHE A 9 19.23 -3.42 25.55
CA PHE A 9 18.30 -4.34 26.22
C PHE A 9 16.92 -3.69 26.44
N GLU A 10 16.89 -2.39 26.75
CA GLU A 10 15.66 -1.60 26.88
C GLU A 10 14.88 -1.51 25.57
N CYS A 11 15.56 -1.27 24.45
CA CYS A 11 14.92 -1.26 23.13
C CYS A 11 14.31 -2.64 22.87
N HIS A 12 15.08 -3.72 23.04
CA HIS A 12 14.57 -5.08 22.85
C HIS A 12 13.31 -5.38 23.69
N LEU A 13 13.28 -4.99 24.96
CA LEU A 13 12.11 -5.16 25.83
C LEU A 13 10.88 -4.41 25.32
N HIS A 14 11.02 -3.14 24.95
CA HIS A 14 9.91 -2.35 24.41
C HIS A 14 9.35 -2.91 23.11
N LEU A 15 10.23 -3.36 22.21
CA LEU A 15 9.81 -3.89 20.92
C LEU A 15 9.18 -5.29 21.07
N SER A 16 9.70 -6.12 21.96
CA SER A 16 9.11 -7.42 22.29
C SER A 16 7.72 -7.27 22.91
N ALA A 17 7.54 -6.32 23.84
CA ALA A 17 6.23 -6.04 24.43
C ALA A 17 5.21 -5.55 23.39
N LEU A 18 5.63 -4.77 22.39
CA LEU A 18 4.79 -4.38 21.27
C LEU A 18 4.35 -5.58 20.44
N ILE A 19 5.31 -6.43 20.06
CA ILE A 19 5.04 -7.63 19.28
C ILE A 19 3.99 -8.49 19.98
N GLN A 20 4.14 -8.69 21.29
CA GLN A 20 3.18 -9.41 22.12
C GLN A 20 1.79 -8.75 22.17
N ARG A 21 1.70 -7.41 22.16
CA ARG A 21 0.40 -6.71 22.07
C ARG A 21 -0.25 -6.90 20.70
N LEU A 22 0.53 -6.85 19.63
CA LEU A 22 0.04 -7.06 18.26
C LEU A 22 -0.45 -8.49 18.04
N THR A 23 0.20 -9.49 18.65
CA THR A 23 -0.20 -10.90 18.58
C THR A 23 -1.31 -11.27 19.58
N GLY A 24 -1.30 -10.68 20.76
CA GLY A 24 -2.31 -10.88 21.82
C GLY A 24 -3.68 -10.30 21.49
N ALA A 25 -3.76 -9.19 20.73
CA ALA A 25 -5.02 -8.67 20.23
C ALA A 25 -5.72 -9.59 19.21
N ALA A 26 -5.02 -10.59 18.67
CA ALA A 26 -5.56 -11.55 17.70
C ALA A 26 -6.03 -12.88 18.32
N THR A 27 -5.87 -13.08 19.64
CA THR A 27 -6.16 -14.36 20.29
C THR A 27 -7.16 -14.20 21.44
N THR A 28 -8.44 -14.02 21.11
CA THR A 28 -9.50 -14.59 21.96
C THR A 28 -9.50 -16.11 21.74
N PRO A 29 -9.44 -16.94 22.79
CA PRO A 29 -9.42 -18.39 22.63
C PRO A 29 -10.79 -18.87 22.15
N ARG A 30 -10.91 -19.13 20.85
CA ARG A 30 -12.10 -19.77 20.28
C ARG A 30 -12.04 -21.26 20.62
N ARG A 31 -12.87 -21.64 21.59
CA ARG A 31 -13.17 -23.01 22.03
C ARG A 31 -13.30 -23.94 20.82
N ASN A 32 -12.46 -24.98 20.80
CA ASN A 32 -12.38 -26.00 19.76
C ASN A 32 -13.75 -26.61 19.46
N SER A 33 -14.18 -26.53 18.21
CA SER A 33 -15.10 -27.49 17.60
C SER A 33 -14.47 -27.95 16.29
N SER A 34 -14.08 -29.21 16.29
CA SER A 34 -13.46 -29.94 15.18
C SER A 34 -14.45 -30.14 14.05
N VAL A 35 -14.12 -29.68 12.84
CA VAL A 35 -14.75 -30.15 11.60
C VAL A 35 -13.67 -30.34 10.53
N LEU A 36 -13.66 -31.55 9.98
CA LEU A 36 -12.80 -32.06 8.91
C LEU A 36 -12.97 -31.25 7.61
N ILE A 37 -11.87 -31.02 6.88
CA ILE A 37 -11.86 -30.40 5.55
C ILE A 37 -11.36 -31.45 4.53
N PRO A 38 -12.08 -31.71 3.42
CA PRO A 38 -11.53 -32.42 2.29
C PRO A 38 -10.78 -31.48 1.33
N SER A 39 -9.67 -32.01 0.81
CA SER A 39 -8.82 -31.43 -0.22
C SER A 39 -9.50 -31.44 -1.60
N THR A 40 -9.57 -30.29 -2.26
CA THR A 40 -9.42 -30.20 -3.73
C THR A 40 -8.87 -28.84 -4.15
N ARG A 41 -7.89 -28.88 -5.05
CA ARG A 41 -7.22 -27.75 -5.72
C ARG A 41 -8.17 -27.00 -6.66
N SER A 42 -8.24 -25.66 -6.57
CA SER A 42 -8.44 -24.80 -7.75
C SER A 42 -7.91 -23.37 -7.55
N ALA A 43 -7.24 -22.85 -8.57
CA ALA A 43 -6.52 -21.58 -8.59
C ALA A 43 -7.43 -20.35 -8.84
N ARG A 44 -8.50 -20.19 -8.05
CA ARG A 44 -9.43 -19.04 -8.16
C ARG A 44 -9.64 -18.23 -6.86
N SER A 45 -8.83 -18.43 -5.81
CA SER A 45 -9.17 -17.92 -4.46
C SER A 45 -8.48 -16.62 -3.99
N TRP A 46 -7.72 -15.91 -4.83
CA TRP A 46 -6.99 -14.72 -4.32
C TRP A 46 -7.91 -13.54 -3.97
N PHE A 47 -9.02 -13.36 -4.69
CA PHE A 47 -10.01 -12.33 -4.38
C PHE A 47 -10.91 -12.68 -3.18
N GLN A 48 -11.05 -13.97 -2.84
CA GLN A 48 -11.94 -14.41 -1.77
C GLN A 48 -11.28 -14.30 -0.38
N TRP A 49 -9.95 -14.41 -0.31
CA TRP A 49 -9.20 -14.28 0.96
C TRP A 49 -9.22 -12.85 1.52
N MET A 50 -9.26 -11.82 0.66
CA MET A 50 -9.32 -10.41 1.09
C MET A 50 -10.67 -9.97 1.67
N ASN A 51 -11.70 -10.84 1.68
CA ASN A 51 -13.03 -10.51 2.17
C ASN A 51 -13.37 -11.05 3.56
N THR A 52 -12.53 -11.90 4.17
CA THR A 52 -12.95 -12.72 5.33
C THR A 52 -12.28 -12.44 6.67
N ARG A 53 -11.45 -11.41 6.81
CA ARG A 53 -10.85 -11.06 8.12
C ARG A 53 -10.72 -9.55 8.33
N SER A 54 -11.83 -8.84 8.29
CA SER A 54 -11.91 -7.54 8.97
C SER A 54 -12.13 -7.80 10.46
N SER A 55 -11.06 -8.13 11.19
CA SER A 55 -11.09 -7.98 12.64
C SER A 55 -11.21 -6.49 12.90
N ALA A 56 -12.40 -6.06 13.31
CA ALA A 56 -12.67 -4.68 13.67
C ALA A 56 -11.67 -4.25 14.75
N ILE A 57 -10.74 -3.39 14.38
CA ILE A 57 -9.92 -2.65 15.35
C ILE A 57 -10.94 -1.87 16.19
N ALA A 58 -10.97 -2.13 17.49
CA ALA A 58 -11.91 -1.48 18.40
C ALA A 58 -11.87 0.05 18.20
N ALA A 59 -13.04 0.68 18.13
CA ALA A 59 -13.16 2.12 17.99
C ALA A 59 -12.34 2.80 19.10
N GLY A 60 -11.22 3.44 18.73
CA GLY A 60 -10.29 4.08 19.66
C GLY A 60 -8.88 3.47 19.76
N ALA A 61 -8.58 2.35 19.09
CA ALA A 61 -7.21 1.84 19.07
C ALA A 61 -6.33 2.67 18.12
N THR A 62 -5.41 3.45 18.67
CA THR A 62 -4.41 4.18 17.89
C THR A 62 -3.37 3.21 17.34
N MET A 63 -3.03 3.33 16.05
CA MET A 63 -1.93 2.57 15.47
C MET A 63 -0.64 3.01 16.18
N PRO A 64 0.08 2.11 16.86
CA PRO A 64 1.22 2.51 17.66
C PRO A 64 2.39 2.88 16.72
N ILE A 65 2.89 4.11 16.82
CA ILE A 65 3.96 4.66 15.99
C ILE A 65 5.24 4.74 16.83
N TYR A 66 6.35 4.27 16.26
CA TYR A 66 7.67 4.34 16.88
C TYR A 66 8.63 5.04 15.95
N VAL A 67 9.42 5.95 16.51
CA VAL A 67 10.41 6.70 15.74
C VAL A 67 11.80 6.40 16.30
N LEU A 68 12.65 5.82 15.46
CA LEU A 68 14.02 5.44 15.80
C LEU A 68 14.99 6.54 15.34
N HIS A 69 15.39 7.40 16.26
CA HIS A 69 16.41 8.43 16.03
C HIS A 69 17.78 8.01 16.57
N GLY A 70 18.85 8.42 15.89
CA GLY A 70 20.21 8.10 16.31
C GLY A 70 21.26 8.61 15.33
N LYS A 71 22.49 8.83 15.83
CA LYS A 71 23.64 9.23 15.00
C LYS A 71 24.01 8.12 14.01
N HIS A 72 24.88 8.43 13.04
CA HIS A 72 25.47 7.39 12.20
C HIS A 72 26.18 6.34 13.07
N GLY A 73 26.02 5.04 12.76
CA GLY A 73 26.58 3.95 13.56
C GLY A 73 25.78 3.55 14.81
N SER A 74 24.63 4.17 15.10
CA SER A 74 23.79 3.86 16.28
C SER A 74 23.07 2.50 16.25
N GLY A 75 23.29 1.65 15.24
CA GLY A 75 22.60 0.36 15.13
C GLY A 75 21.14 0.42 14.66
N ARG A 76 20.63 1.58 14.21
CA ARG A 76 19.25 1.72 13.67
C ARG A 76 18.91 0.68 12.60
N THR A 77 19.85 0.42 11.69
CA THR A 77 19.68 -0.61 10.65
C THR A 77 19.55 -2.00 11.26
N THR A 78 20.35 -2.33 12.28
CA THR A 78 20.28 -3.59 13.01
C THR A 78 18.91 -3.77 13.67
N VAL A 79 18.39 -2.74 14.32
CA VAL A 79 17.03 -2.75 14.90
C VAL A 79 15.96 -2.97 13.82
N CYS A 80 16.06 -2.29 12.68
CA CYS A 80 15.13 -2.49 11.57
C CYS A 80 15.18 -3.92 11.02
N THR A 81 16.37 -4.49 10.83
CA THR A 81 16.56 -5.89 10.39
C THR A 81 15.97 -6.87 11.40
N TRP A 82 16.24 -6.68 12.69
CA TRP A 82 15.67 -7.50 13.76
C TRP A 82 14.14 -7.44 13.74
N PHE A 83 13.55 -6.25 13.59
CA PHE A 83 12.10 -6.09 13.46
C PHE A 83 11.51 -6.82 12.27
N LYS A 84 12.19 -6.78 11.12
CA LYS A 84 11.78 -7.51 9.91
C LYS A 84 11.79 -9.02 10.16
N ALA A 85 12.81 -9.53 10.85
CA ALA A 85 12.89 -10.94 11.23
C ALA A 85 11.74 -11.33 12.17
N GLN A 86 11.47 -10.53 13.20
CA GLN A 86 10.35 -10.76 14.13
C GLN A 86 8.99 -10.72 13.43
N ALA A 87 8.77 -9.77 12.51
CA ALA A 87 7.55 -9.74 11.71
C ALA A 87 7.40 -11.00 10.84
N ALA A 88 8.50 -11.48 10.26
CA ALA A 88 8.51 -12.71 9.45
C ALA A 88 8.21 -13.96 10.29
N GLU A 89 8.78 -14.07 11.49
CA GLU A 89 8.47 -15.14 12.46
C GLU A 89 6.97 -15.20 12.79
N LEU A 90 6.31 -14.04 12.82
CA LEU A 90 4.88 -13.91 13.08
C LEU A 90 4.02 -13.92 11.81
N THR A 91 4.61 -14.18 10.64
CA THR A 91 3.94 -14.18 9.32
C THR A 91 3.26 -12.85 8.97
N LEU A 92 3.68 -11.75 9.60
CA LEU A 92 3.21 -10.41 9.30
C LEU A 92 3.90 -9.92 8.03
N PRO A 93 3.15 -9.40 7.04
CA PRO A 93 3.75 -8.76 5.89
C PRO A 93 4.50 -7.50 6.35
N VAL A 94 5.64 -7.26 5.74
CA VAL A 94 6.47 -6.08 5.98
C VAL A 94 6.45 -5.22 4.73
N CYS A 95 6.14 -3.93 4.89
CA CYS A 95 6.33 -2.91 3.89
C CYS A 95 7.43 -1.97 4.38
N SER A 96 8.59 -2.02 3.73
CA SER A 96 9.80 -1.30 4.14
C SER A 96 10.22 -0.31 3.07
N VAL A 97 10.05 0.97 3.37
CA VAL A 97 10.36 2.08 2.47
C VAL A 97 11.60 2.79 2.96
N ARG A 98 12.63 2.85 2.11
CA ARG A 98 13.84 3.63 2.37
C ARG A 98 13.83 4.91 1.54
N LEU A 99 14.02 6.04 2.21
CA LEU A 99 14.14 7.34 1.57
C LEU A 99 15.60 7.69 1.33
N GLY A 100 15.89 8.23 0.15
CA GLY A 100 17.17 8.82 -0.21
C GLY A 100 17.06 10.33 -0.31
N LYS A 101 18.21 11.01 -0.39
CA LYS A 101 18.29 12.48 -0.47
C LYS A 101 17.52 13.10 -1.65
N LYS A 102 17.25 12.34 -2.71
CA LYS A 102 16.46 12.80 -3.86
C LYS A 102 14.96 12.69 -3.62
N ASP A 103 14.55 11.79 -2.72
CA ASP A 103 13.15 11.57 -2.40
C ASP A 103 12.58 12.75 -1.59
N THR A 104 13.42 13.51 -0.86
CA THR A 104 12.99 14.68 -0.10
C THR A 104 12.44 15.83 -0.96
N GLN A 105 12.61 15.78 -2.28
CA GLN A 105 12.07 16.78 -3.21
C GLN A 105 10.62 16.50 -3.65
N ASP A 106 10.07 15.33 -3.32
CA ASP A 106 8.71 14.93 -3.67
C ASP A 106 7.92 14.64 -2.40
N ASP A 107 7.02 15.57 -2.05
CA ASP A 107 6.18 15.52 -0.85
C ASP A 107 5.37 14.22 -0.71
N PHE A 108 5.11 13.52 -1.83
CA PHE A 108 4.28 12.32 -1.83
C PHE A 108 5.02 11.03 -2.17
N ILE A 109 6.35 11.08 -2.25
CA ILE A 109 7.16 9.90 -2.59
C ILE A 109 6.96 8.74 -1.62
N VAL A 110 6.77 9.04 -0.33
CA VAL A 110 6.58 8.03 0.72
C VAL A 110 5.29 7.26 0.43
N TRP A 111 4.20 7.98 0.18
CA TRP A 111 2.92 7.40 -0.21
C TRP A 111 3.08 6.53 -1.45
N ARG A 112 3.72 7.02 -2.51
CA ARG A 112 3.97 6.25 -3.73
C ARG A 112 4.74 4.96 -3.44
N LYS A 113 5.83 5.02 -2.69
CA LYS A 113 6.65 3.84 -2.38
C LYS A 113 5.91 2.81 -1.53
N ILE A 114 5.13 3.25 -0.53
CA ILE A 114 4.30 2.34 0.27
C ILE A 114 3.25 1.70 -0.63
N PHE A 115 2.56 2.49 -1.46
CA PHE A 115 1.55 1.96 -2.39
C PHE A 115 2.14 0.85 -3.26
N LEU A 116 3.27 1.10 -3.92
CA LEU A 116 3.91 0.12 -4.81
C LEU A 116 4.29 -1.19 -4.09
N GLN A 117 4.57 -1.16 -2.79
CA GLN A 117 4.87 -2.37 -2.01
C GLN A 117 3.61 -3.10 -1.52
N LEU A 118 2.55 -2.36 -1.20
CA LEU A 118 1.26 -2.95 -0.80
C LEU A 118 0.50 -3.54 -1.98
N MET A 119 0.75 -3.04 -3.20
CA MET A 119 0.05 -3.49 -4.40
C MET A 119 0.55 -4.84 -4.90
N PRO A 120 -0.35 -5.66 -5.50
CA PRO A 120 0.05 -6.85 -6.24
C PRO A 120 1.06 -6.50 -7.35
N LYS A 121 2.09 -7.33 -7.54
CA LYS A 121 3.15 -7.07 -8.54
C LYS A 121 2.62 -7.05 -9.98
N ASP A 122 1.56 -7.81 -10.24
CA ASP A 122 0.86 -7.89 -11.51
C ASP A 122 -0.07 -6.71 -11.78
N LEU A 123 -0.30 -5.82 -10.81
CA LEU A 123 -1.15 -4.63 -10.98
C LEU A 123 -0.70 -3.78 -12.19
N PHE A 124 0.61 -3.68 -12.40
CA PHE A 124 1.22 -2.87 -13.44
C PHE A 124 1.48 -3.65 -14.75
N SER A 125 0.99 -4.89 -14.85
CA SER A 125 1.17 -5.72 -16.06
C SER A 125 0.35 -5.22 -17.25
N SER A 126 -0.82 -4.65 -17.02
CA SER A 126 -1.69 -4.12 -18.08
C SER A 126 -2.56 -2.97 -17.59
N ASN A 127 -2.93 -2.08 -18.52
CA ASN A 127 -3.84 -0.96 -18.24
C ASN A 127 -5.20 -1.47 -17.72
N THR A 128 -5.70 -2.56 -18.28
CA THR A 128 -6.98 -3.18 -17.90
C THR A 128 -6.95 -3.71 -16.46
N VAL A 129 -5.90 -4.43 -16.07
CA VAL A 129 -5.74 -4.93 -14.69
C VAL A 129 -5.66 -3.75 -13.72
N GLN A 130 -4.86 -2.73 -14.05
CA GLN A 130 -4.73 -1.53 -13.23
C GLN A 130 -6.06 -0.80 -13.08
N ARG A 131 -6.80 -0.61 -14.18
CA ARG A 131 -8.12 0.05 -14.19
C ARG A 131 -9.13 -0.69 -13.32
N ASN A 132 -9.23 -2.01 -13.49
CA ASN A 132 -10.15 -2.84 -12.71
C ASN A 132 -9.84 -2.77 -11.22
N TYR A 133 -8.56 -2.84 -10.87
CA TYR A 133 -8.13 -2.73 -9.47
C TYR A 133 -8.47 -1.34 -8.89
N VAL A 134 -8.08 -0.27 -9.59
CA VAL A 134 -8.32 1.11 -9.15
C VAL A 134 -9.81 1.40 -9.02
N HIS A 135 -10.62 0.95 -9.97
CA HIS A 135 -12.07 1.07 -9.90
C HIS A 135 -12.64 0.37 -8.66
N ASN A 136 -12.22 -0.88 -8.40
CA ASN A 136 -12.66 -1.63 -7.22
C ASN A 136 -12.19 -0.99 -5.90
N LEU A 137 -10.96 -0.49 -5.86
CA LEU A 137 -10.41 0.23 -4.71
C LEU A 137 -11.22 1.48 -4.41
N LEU A 138 -11.44 2.34 -5.42
CA LEU A 138 -12.19 3.58 -5.25
C LEU A 138 -13.66 3.32 -4.89
N ARG A 139 -14.28 2.27 -5.45
CA ARG A 139 -15.63 1.85 -5.06
C ARG A 139 -15.70 1.44 -3.58
N ARG A 140 -14.67 0.77 -3.06
CA ARG A 140 -14.61 0.42 -1.62
C ARG A 140 -14.39 1.63 -0.73
N VAL A 141 -13.57 2.59 -1.18
CA VAL A 141 -13.22 3.80 -0.40
C VAL A 141 -14.34 4.85 -0.39
N TYR A 142 -15.01 5.06 -1.52
CA TYR A 142 -16.04 6.09 -1.70
C TYR A 142 -17.47 5.51 -1.68
N GLY A 143 -17.63 4.19 -1.57
CA GLY A 143 -18.93 3.52 -1.57
C GLY A 143 -19.71 3.76 -2.87
N ASN A 144 -20.95 4.23 -2.73
CA ASN A 144 -21.85 4.50 -3.86
C ASN A 144 -21.58 5.84 -4.55
N SER A 145 -20.65 6.66 -4.05
CA SER A 145 -20.32 7.97 -4.61
C SER A 145 -19.35 7.86 -5.80
N SER A 146 -19.82 7.25 -6.90
CA SER A 146 -19.05 7.08 -8.14
C SER A 146 -18.50 8.40 -8.69
N ARG A 147 -19.28 9.48 -8.57
CA ARG A 147 -18.86 10.83 -8.97
C ARG A 147 -17.61 11.28 -8.19
N SER A 148 -17.60 11.16 -6.86
CA SER A 148 -16.44 11.54 -6.03
C SER A 148 -15.22 10.66 -6.28
N ALA A 149 -15.43 9.35 -6.48
CA ALA A 149 -14.34 8.45 -6.87
C ALA A 149 -13.67 8.90 -8.18
N ARG A 150 -14.45 9.28 -9.18
CA ARG A 150 -13.95 9.74 -10.49
C ARG A 150 -13.34 11.13 -10.43
N THR A 151 -13.93 12.08 -9.72
CA THR A 151 -13.48 13.48 -9.72
C THR A 151 -12.39 13.78 -8.68
N GLN A 152 -12.28 13.00 -7.61
CA GLN A 152 -11.32 13.22 -6.52
C GLN A 152 -10.32 12.08 -6.42
N GLY A 153 -10.81 10.84 -6.30
CA GLY A 153 -9.98 9.66 -6.08
C GLY A 153 -9.01 9.38 -7.23
N TYR A 154 -9.56 9.32 -8.44
CA TYR A 154 -8.81 8.94 -9.62
C TYR A 154 -7.67 9.92 -9.99
N PRO A 155 -7.90 11.25 -10.03
CA PRO A 155 -6.83 12.20 -10.29
C PRO A 155 -5.68 12.12 -9.29
N VAL A 156 -5.98 11.88 -8.00
CA VAL A 156 -4.96 11.73 -6.95
C VAL A 156 -4.14 10.46 -7.17
N LEU A 157 -4.79 9.32 -7.41
CA LEU A 157 -4.11 8.05 -7.71
C LEU A 157 -3.17 8.18 -8.92
N ARG A 158 -3.61 8.89 -9.96
CA ARG A 158 -2.82 9.16 -11.17
C ARG A 158 -1.64 10.09 -10.88
N ALA A 159 -1.88 11.24 -10.26
CA ALA A 159 -0.87 12.26 -10.02
C ALA A 159 0.19 11.81 -8.99
N VAL A 160 -0.24 11.12 -7.94
CA VAL A 160 0.59 10.84 -6.77
C VAL A 160 1.13 9.43 -6.77
N LEU A 161 0.28 8.43 -7.03
CA LEU A 161 0.66 7.01 -6.90
C LEU A 161 1.13 6.38 -8.21
N GLY A 162 1.14 7.14 -9.31
CA GLY A 162 1.69 6.70 -10.60
C GLY A 162 0.79 5.71 -11.35
N ILE A 163 -0.52 5.73 -11.07
CA ILE A 163 -1.50 5.02 -11.88
C ILE A 163 -1.54 5.65 -13.28
N THR A 164 -1.47 4.85 -14.33
CA THR A 164 -1.40 5.32 -15.73
C THR A 164 -2.62 4.97 -16.55
N CYS A 165 -3.54 4.15 -16.02
CA CYS A 165 -4.76 3.82 -16.72
C CYS A 165 -5.58 5.08 -17.06
N GLU A 166 -6.55 4.91 -17.94
CA GLU A 166 -7.59 5.90 -18.18
C GLU A 166 -8.88 5.42 -17.53
N PHE A 167 -9.58 6.32 -16.85
CA PHE A 167 -10.93 6.04 -16.41
C PHE A 167 -11.79 6.16 -17.65
N ALA A 168 -12.34 5.05 -18.13
CA ALA A 168 -13.23 5.11 -19.29
C ALA A 168 -14.43 5.97 -18.90
N ASP A 169 -14.62 7.07 -19.62
CA ASP A 169 -15.85 7.84 -19.52
C ASP A 169 -16.96 6.96 -20.12
N ASP A 170 -17.91 6.52 -19.29
CA ASP A 170 -19.14 5.82 -19.71
C ASP A 170 -20.07 6.69 -20.59
N SER A 171 -19.54 7.73 -21.25
CA SER A 171 -20.33 8.64 -22.08
C SER A 171 -19.46 9.32 -23.14
N VAL A 172 -18.89 8.53 -24.05
CA VAL A 172 -18.76 8.99 -25.42
C VAL A 172 -19.50 7.96 -26.28
N HIS A 173 -20.76 8.26 -26.55
CA HIS A 173 -21.47 7.69 -27.68
C HIS A 173 -20.52 7.84 -28.90
N PRO A 174 -20.11 6.76 -29.58
CA PRO A 174 -19.35 6.91 -30.81
C PRO A 174 -20.30 7.51 -31.85
N SER A 175 -20.26 8.82 -32.01
CA SER A 175 -20.72 9.44 -33.24
C SER A 175 -19.77 8.96 -34.34
N ASN A 176 -20.30 8.11 -35.21
CA ASN A 176 -19.70 7.61 -36.45
C ASN A 176 -18.59 8.52 -37.00
N GLY A 177 -17.34 8.07 -36.86
CA GLY A 177 -16.16 8.73 -37.40
C GLY A 177 -15.09 7.67 -37.65
N SER A 178 -15.19 7.04 -38.81
CA SER A 178 -14.17 6.17 -39.40
C SER A 178 -12.82 6.90 -39.48
N GLY A 179 -11.80 6.35 -38.83
CA GLY A 179 -10.43 6.85 -38.90
C GLY A 179 -9.48 5.93 -38.14
N ASP A 180 -8.81 5.06 -38.89
CA ASP A 180 -7.73 4.18 -38.43
C ASP A 180 -6.70 4.91 -37.57
N SER A 181 -6.42 4.37 -36.38
CA SER A 181 -5.17 4.60 -35.64
C SER A 181 -5.00 3.52 -34.59
N GLN A 182 -4.44 2.38 -35.00
CA GLN A 182 -3.90 1.38 -34.10
C GLN A 182 -2.69 1.96 -33.35
N SER A 183 -2.91 2.47 -32.15
CA SER A 183 -1.83 2.79 -31.20
C SER A 183 -1.52 1.56 -30.35
N VAL A 184 -0.67 0.69 -30.88
CA VAL A 184 -0.07 -0.42 -30.14
C VAL A 184 1.13 0.15 -29.38
N SER A 185 0.92 0.68 -28.18
CA SER A 185 2.03 1.13 -27.33
C SER A 185 2.63 -0.07 -26.60
N SER A 186 3.71 -0.57 -27.21
CA SER A 186 4.54 -1.65 -26.70
C SER A 186 5.07 -1.38 -25.29
N ILE A 187 4.86 -2.42 -24.48
CA ILE A 187 5.42 -2.68 -23.16
C ILE A 187 6.94 -2.54 -23.23
N ASN A 188 7.51 -1.54 -22.56
CA ASN A 188 8.87 -1.60 -22.05
C ASN A 188 9.03 -0.64 -20.88
N SER A 189 9.74 -1.12 -19.86
CA SER A 189 10.41 -0.32 -18.83
C SER A 189 9.68 -0.12 -17.49
N ILE A 190 9.61 -1.21 -16.72
CA ILE A 190 9.50 -1.20 -15.24
C ILE A 190 10.65 -0.38 -14.58
N LYS A 191 11.73 -0.07 -15.30
CA LYS A 191 12.85 0.76 -14.82
C LYS A 191 12.71 2.27 -15.12
N GLN A 192 11.70 2.71 -15.88
CA GLN A 192 11.46 4.13 -16.17
C GLN A 192 10.44 4.81 -15.24
N PHE A 193 9.81 4.08 -14.33
CA PHE A 193 8.80 4.61 -13.41
C PHE A 193 9.32 5.66 -12.41
N LEU A 194 10.65 5.79 -12.27
CA LEU A 194 11.28 6.80 -11.41
C LEU A 194 11.58 8.13 -12.13
N SER A 195 11.27 8.26 -13.42
CA SER A 195 11.56 9.47 -14.21
C SER A 195 10.37 9.93 -15.05
N ILE A 196 9.14 9.81 -14.52
CA ILE A 196 7.95 10.32 -15.18
C ILE A 196 7.67 11.73 -14.65
N LYS A 197 8.37 12.72 -15.22
CA LYS A 197 7.99 14.14 -15.13
C LYS A 197 6.86 14.41 -16.14
N ASN A 198 5.79 13.63 -16.11
CA ASN A 198 4.62 13.89 -16.93
C ASN A 198 3.87 15.06 -16.31
N LYS A 199 4.12 16.25 -16.86
CA LYS A 199 3.28 17.42 -16.65
C LYS A 199 1.88 17.06 -17.19
N PRO A 200 0.85 16.90 -16.34
CA PRO A 200 -0.47 16.54 -16.83
C PRO A 200 -0.96 17.68 -17.74
N SER A 201 -1.11 17.39 -19.03
CA SER A 201 -1.69 18.33 -19.99
C SER A 201 -3.18 18.48 -19.63
N GLY A 202 -3.58 19.66 -19.17
CA GLY A 202 -4.97 20.10 -19.10
C GLY A 202 -5.87 19.59 -17.96
N SER A 203 -5.46 18.65 -17.10
CA SER A 203 -6.34 18.17 -16.01
C SER A 203 -6.23 19.05 -14.76
N HIS A 204 -7.35 19.55 -14.25
CA HIS A 204 -7.48 20.21 -12.94
C HIS A 204 -6.54 19.56 -11.91
N LYS A 205 -5.55 20.33 -11.41
CA LYS A 205 -4.73 19.88 -10.29
C LYS A 205 -5.61 19.81 -9.04
N PRO A 206 -5.73 18.65 -8.36
CA PRO A 206 -6.46 18.57 -7.10
C PRO A 206 -5.90 19.57 -6.09
N GLN A 207 -6.77 20.16 -5.28
CA GLN A 207 -6.30 20.97 -4.14
C GLN A 207 -5.54 20.09 -3.15
N ALA A 208 -4.50 20.62 -2.50
CA ALA A 208 -3.62 19.85 -1.61
C ALA A 208 -4.39 19.14 -0.48
N ILE A 209 -5.41 19.79 0.09
CA ILE A 209 -6.25 19.23 1.16
C ILE A 209 -7.00 17.98 0.66
N GLN A 210 -7.62 18.08 -0.52
CA GLN A 210 -8.36 16.96 -1.13
C GLN A 210 -7.45 15.78 -1.45
N LEU A 211 -6.19 16.07 -1.80
CA LEU A 211 -5.18 15.07 -2.09
C LEU A 211 -4.79 14.29 -0.83
N THR A 212 -4.48 14.98 0.27
CA THR A 212 -4.17 14.33 1.55
C THR A 212 -5.34 13.50 2.07
N ASP A 213 -6.56 14.03 2.08
CA ASP A 213 -7.74 13.29 2.53
C ASP A 213 -7.98 12.02 1.71
N THR A 214 -7.80 12.11 0.39
CA THR A 214 -7.93 10.97 -0.52
C THR A 214 -6.87 9.91 -0.23
N LEU A 215 -5.61 10.31 -0.04
CA LEU A 215 -4.53 9.38 0.33
C LEU A 215 -4.83 8.71 1.67
N VAL A 216 -5.20 9.48 2.70
CA VAL A 216 -5.52 8.93 4.03
C VAL A 216 -6.63 7.90 3.93
N ARG A 217 -7.73 8.20 3.21
CA ARG A 217 -8.84 7.24 3.03
C ARG A 217 -8.40 5.96 2.31
N ILE A 218 -7.63 6.10 1.23
CA ILE A 218 -7.14 4.96 0.46
C ILE A 218 -6.22 4.08 1.32
N PHE A 219 -5.26 4.66 2.01
CA PHE A 219 -4.31 3.90 2.83
C PHE A 219 -4.96 3.34 4.09
N ALA A 220 -5.90 4.05 4.71
CA ALA A 220 -6.70 3.49 5.79
C ALA A 220 -7.44 2.22 5.33
N HIS A 221 -8.03 2.26 4.13
CA HIS A 221 -8.63 1.07 3.55
C HIS A 221 -7.60 -0.05 3.31
N LEU A 222 -6.50 0.24 2.61
CA LEU A 222 -5.49 -0.76 2.28
C LEU A 222 -4.87 -1.43 3.52
N LEU A 223 -4.55 -0.64 4.54
CA LEU A 223 -3.97 -1.13 5.80
C LEU A 223 -5.00 -1.86 6.66
N SER A 224 -6.30 -1.60 6.48
CA SER A 224 -7.37 -2.37 7.14
C SER A 224 -7.56 -3.77 6.57
N LEU A 225 -7.11 -4.04 5.33
CA LEU A 225 -7.26 -5.35 4.69
C LEU A 225 -6.36 -6.42 5.30
N ARG A 226 -5.19 -6.01 5.81
CA ARG A 226 -4.19 -6.92 6.38
C ARG A 226 -3.30 -6.18 7.37
N ALA A 227 -3.16 -6.72 8.58
CA ALA A 227 -2.17 -6.26 9.54
C ALA A 227 -0.78 -6.28 8.88
N THR A 228 -0.13 -5.12 8.81
CA THR A 228 1.13 -4.94 8.08
C THR A 228 2.09 -4.10 8.91
N VAL A 229 3.34 -4.53 8.99
CA VAL A 229 4.40 -3.76 9.63
C VAL A 229 4.95 -2.77 8.61
N LEU A 230 4.79 -1.48 8.91
CA LEU A 230 5.33 -0.39 8.10
C LEU A 230 6.65 0.09 8.69
N ILE A 231 7.72 0.04 7.91
CA ILE A 231 9.04 0.53 8.31
C ILE A 231 9.44 1.61 7.30
N ILE A 232 9.60 2.84 7.77
CA ILE A 232 10.08 3.95 6.95
C ILE A 232 11.47 4.34 7.46
N GLU A 233 12.48 4.17 6.61
CA GLU A 233 13.88 4.42 6.91
C GLU A 233 14.33 5.74 6.28
N ASN A 234 15.22 6.46 6.98
CA ASN A 234 15.81 7.73 6.55
C ASN A 234 14.80 8.89 6.39
N ILE A 235 13.89 9.05 7.33
CA ILE A 235 13.15 10.31 7.46
C ILE A 235 14.15 11.34 8.01
N GLU A 236 14.59 12.26 7.15
CA GLU A 236 15.46 13.41 7.51
C GLU A 236 14.62 14.65 7.80
#